data_AF-A0A1V8UAI4-F1
#
_entry.id   AF-A0A1V8UAI4-F1
#
_cell.length_a   1.000
_cell.length_b   1.000
_cell.length_c   1.000
_cell.angle_alpha   90.00
_cell.angle_beta   90.00
_cell.angle_gamma   90.00
#
_symmetry.space_group_name_H-M   'P 1'
#
loop_
_entity.id
_entity.type
_entity.pdbx_description
1 polymer ?
#
loop_
_entity_poly.entity_id
_entity_poly.type
_entity_poly.pdbx_seq_one_letter_code
_entity_poly.pdbx_strand_id
1 'polypeptide(L)'
;MASSSCATCAQSYSSPLDPISEKPLFPGRDLLCCGRSICARCLNQNKRYETYCPYCQISTEPSALPQGLRDPPAYSPSSSDWTGPPPVDSAQGSDDDGKPPP
;
A
#
# COMPACT_ATOMS: atom_id res chain seq x y z
N MET A 1 26.17 4.15 -2.68
CA MET A 1 25.73 2.74 -2.80
C MET A 1 24.49 2.59 -1.94
N ALA A 2 23.34 2.24 -2.52
CA ALA A 2 22.13 2.02 -1.73
C ALA A 2 22.21 0.62 -1.11
N SER A 3 22.47 0.55 0.20
CA SER A 3 22.39 -0.69 0.97
C SER A 3 20.92 -1.00 1.26
N SER A 4 20.42 -2.14 0.78
CA SER A 4 19.05 -2.58 1.07
C SER A 4 19.04 -3.48 2.31
N SER A 5 18.02 -3.37 3.15
CA SER A 5 17.85 -4.19 4.35
C SER A 5 16.69 -5.16 4.19
N CYS A 6 16.91 -6.44 4.48
CA CYS A 6 15.87 -7.45 4.45
C CYS A 6 14.79 -7.13 5.48
N ALA A 7 13.53 -6.98 5.06
CA ALA A 7 12.41 -6.73 5.95
C ALA A 7 12.15 -7.91 6.92
N THR A 8 12.56 -9.13 6.56
CA THR A 8 12.26 -10.36 7.32
C THR A 8 13.29 -10.63 8.42
N CYS A 9 14.57 -10.42 8.16
CA CYS A 9 15.64 -10.72 9.11
C CYS A 9 16.50 -9.51 9.49
N ALA A 10 16.14 -8.30 9.04
CA ALA A 10 16.86 -7.05 9.25
C ALA A 10 18.31 -7.01 8.72
N GLN A 11 18.80 -8.07 8.05
CA GLN A 11 20.15 -8.11 7.51
C GLN A 11 20.29 -7.13 6.32
N SER A 12 21.29 -6.25 6.39
CA SER A 12 21.72 -5.42 5.26
C SER A 12 22.48 -6.24 4.24
N TYR A 13 22.20 -6.03 2.95
CA TYR A 13 22.92 -6.61 1.83
C TYR A 13 23.15 -5.56 0.74
N SER A 14 24.31 -5.60 0.09
CA SER A 14 24.62 -4.75 -1.06
C SER A 14 24.19 -5.43 -2.36
N SER A 15 23.93 -4.61 -3.38
CA SER A 15 23.70 -5.05 -4.76
C SER A 15 24.93 -5.83 -5.28
N PRO A 16 24.78 -6.80 -6.22
CA PRO A 16 25.80 -7.79 -6.55
C PRO A 16 26.99 -7.28 -7.38
N LEU A 17 27.21 -5.96 -7.46
CA LEU A 17 28.29 -5.37 -8.27
C LEU A 17 29.52 -5.10 -7.41
N ASP A 18 30.01 -6.12 -6.73
CA ASP A 18 31.38 -6.09 -6.20
C ASP A 18 32.33 -6.54 -7.33
N PRO A 19 33.18 -5.65 -7.88
CA PRO A 19 34.11 -6.00 -8.98
C PRO A 19 35.20 -7.00 -8.57
N ILE A 20 35.20 -7.47 -7.32
CA ILE A 20 36.24 -8.31 -6.71
C ILE A 20 35.70 -9.69 -6.29
N SER A 21 34.38 -9.90 -6.21
CA SER A 21 33.80 -11.12 -5.62
C SER A 21 33.09 -11.99 -6.66
N GLU A 22 33.74 -13.09 -7.08
CA GLU A 22 33.19 -14.13 -7.99
C GLU A 22 31.98 -14.91 -7.42
N LYS A 23 31.57 -14.66 -6.17
CA LYS A 23 30.36 -15.25 -5.60
C LYS A 23 29.21 -14.25 -5.81
N PRO A 24 28.31 -14.44 -6.80
CA PRO A 24 27.12 -13.61 -6.89
C PRO A 24 26.34 -13.79 -5.59
N LEU A 25 26.36 -12.76 -4.73
CA LEU A 25 25.43 -12.66 -3.63
C LEU A 25 24.06 -12.58 -4.28
N PHE A 26 23.32 -13.70 -4.27
CA PHE A 26 22.02 -13.78 -4.91
C PHE A 26 21.21 -12.55 -4.47
N PRO A 27 20.87 -11.65 -5.40
CA PRO A 27 20.11 -10.47 -5.05
C PRO A 27 18.81 -10.98 -4.43
N GLY A 28 18.43 -10.38 -3.30
CA GLY A 28 17.10 -10.57 -2.76
C GLY A 28 16.02 -10.17 -3.78
N ARG A 29 14.75 -10.26 -3.38
CA ARG A 29 13.64 -9.72 -4.17
C ARG A 29 13.11 -8.44 -3.53
N ASP A 30 12.72 -7.51 -4.38
CA ASP A 30 12.01 -6.31 -3.97
C ASP A 30 10.49 -6.50 -4.12
N LEU A 31 9.76 -6.04 -3.12
CA LEU A 31 8.31 -6.12 -3.01
C LEU A 31 7.69 -4.85 -3.58
N LEU A 32 7.19 -4.91 -4.82
CA LEU A 32 6.60 -3.76 -5.52
C LEU A 32 5.41 -3.12 -4.76
N CYS A 33 4.68 -3.92 -4.00
CA CYS A 33 3.49 -3.46 -3.26
C CYS A 33 3.78 -2.49 -2.11
N CYS A 34 4.98 -2.54 -1.52
CA CYS A 34 5.33 -1.71 -0.36
C CYS A 34 6.78 -1.21 -0.35
N GLY A 35 7.55 -1.44 -1.43
CA GLY A 35 8.93 -1.01 -1.57
C GLY A 35 9.93 -1.68 -0.63
N ARG A 36 9.53 -2.76 0.06
CA ARG A 36 10.39 -3.52 0.98
C ARG A 36 11.21 -4.55 0.22
N SER A 37 12.27 -5.10 0.82
CA SER A 37 13.07 -6.13 0.18
C SER A 37 13.26 -7.38 1.07
N ILE A 38 13.47 -8.55 0.45
CA ILE A 38 13.71 -9.82 1.14
C ILE A 38 14.99 -10.44 0.61
N CYS A 39 15.97 -10.70 1.48
CA CYS A 39 17.25 -11.30 1.07
C CYS A 39 17.10 -12.76 0.59
N ALA A 40 18.06 -13.23 -0.21
CA ALA A 40 18.06 -14.59 -0.74
C ALA A 40 18.01 -15.70 0.33
N ARG A 41 18.55 -15.45 1.53
CA ARG A 41 18.45 -16.42 2.64
C ARG A 41 16.99 -16.64 3.06
N CYS A 42 16.25 -15.56 3.27
CA CYS A 42 14.85 -15.64 3.68
C CYS A 42 13.96 -16.19 2.55
N LEU A 43 14.26 -15.86 1.28
CA LEU A 43 13.60 -16.46 0.13
C LEU A 43 13.78 -17.98 0.07
N ASN A 44 15.00 -18.48 0.31
CA ASN A 44 15.27 -19.92 0.28
C ASN A 44 14.69 -20.67 1.48
N GLN A 45 14.56 -20.02 2.64
CA GLN A 45 13.90 -20.60 3.81
C GLN A 45 12.39 -20.76 3.61
N ASN A 46 11.76 -19.88 2.84
CA ASN A 46 10.34 -19.98 2.54
C ASN A 46 10.04 -19.51 1.10
N LYS A 47 9.85 -20.49 0.21
CA LYS A 47 9.57 -20.27 -1.21
C LYS A 47 8.28 -19.49 -1.48
N ARG A 48 7.35 -19.40 -0.52
CA ARG A 48 6.18 -18.52 -0.64
C ARG A 48 6.60 -17.07 -0.83
N TYR A 49 7.73 -16.65 -0.26
CA TYR A 49 8.25 -15.32 -0.46
C TYR A 49 8.79 -15.10 -1.87
N GLU A 50 8.68 -16.01 -2.85
CA GLU A 50 8.97 -15.64 -4.24
C GLU A 50 7.77 -14.90 -4.86
N THR A 51 6.54 -15.29 -4.47
CA THR A 51 5.30 -14.77 -5.07
C THR A 51 4.34 -14.13 -4.08
N TYR A 52 4.64 -14.13 -2.78
CA TYR A 52 3.77 -13.58 -1.74
C TYR A 52 4.50 -12.54 -0.88
N CYS A 53 3.84 -11.41 -0.62
CA CYS A 53 4.31 -10.40 0.34
C CYS A 53 3.80 -10.74 1.74
N PRO A 54 4.66 -11.10 2.72
CA PRO A 54 4.20 -11.41 4.07
C PRO A 54 3.70 -10.18 4.85
N TYR A 55 3.99 -8.96 4.39
CA TYR A 55 3.58 -7.72 5.06
C TYR A 55 2.23 -7.22 4.57
N CYS A 56 2.04 -7.14 3.26
CA CYS A 56 0.77 -6.74 2.65
C CYS A 56 -0.21 -7.91 2.52
N GLN A 57 0.26 -9.13 2.71
CA GLN A 57 -0.51 -10.37 2.55
C GLN A 57 -1.14 -10.55 1.16
N ILE A 58 -0.47 -10.05 0.12
CA ILE A 58 -0.90 -10.18 -1.26
C ILE A 58 0.08 -11.02 -2.08
N SER A 59 -0.45 -11.67 -3.12
CA SER A 59 0.37 -12.30 -4.16
C SER A 59 0.83 -11.26 -5.18
N THR A 60 2.05 -11.42 -5.68
CA THR A 60 2.57 -10.71 -6.87
C THR A 60 2.35 -11.52 -8.15
N GLU A 61 1.91 -12.77 -8.06
CA GLU A 61 1.49 -13.51 -9.24
C GLU A 61 0.14 -12.98 -9.76
N PRO A 62 0.01 -12.80 -11.09
CA PRO A 62 -1.26 -12.50 -11.70
C PRO A 62 -2.18 -13.72 -11.53
N SER A 63 -3.06 -13.67 -10.53
CA SER A 63 -4.15 -14.63 -10.43
C SER A 63 -5.21 -14.25 -11.47
N ALA A 64 -5.56 -15.19 -12.34
CA ALA A 64 -6.75 -15.03 -13.17
C ALA A 64 -7.94 -14.92 -12.21
N LEU A 65 -8.62 -13.77 -12.23
CA LEU A 65 -9.89 -13.62 -11.53
C LEU A 65 -10.81 -14.75 -11.97
N PRO A 66 -11.51 -15.44 -11.05
CA PRO A 66 -12.47 -16.46 -11.44
C PRO A 66 -13.46 -15.84 -12.43
N GLN A 67 -13.58 -16.44 -13.61
CA GLN A 67 -14.52 -15.98 -14.62
C GLN A 67 -15.94 -16.12 -14.06
N GLY A 68 -16.71 -15.03 -14.05
CA GLY A 68 -18.07 -15.01 -13.54
C GLY A 68 -18.29 -14.24 -12.23
N LEU A 69 -17.34 -13.42 -11.78
CA LEU A 69 -17.65 -12.40 -10.78
C LEU A 69 -18.70 -11.45 -11.37
N ARG A 70 -19.93 -11.52 -10.85
CA ARG A 70 -21.00 -10.59 -11.23
C ARG A 70 -20.51 -9.17 -11.00
N ASP A 71 -20.76 -8.30 -11.97
CA ASP A 71 -20.50 -6.87 -11.82
C ASP A 71 -21.10 -6.38 -10.50
N PRO A 72 -20.37 -5.54 -9.72
CA PRO A 72 -20.94 -4.93 -8.55
C PRO A 72 -22.23 -4.19 -8.94
N PRO A 73 -23.27 -4.21 -8.09
CA PRO A 73 -24.47 -3.42 -8.36
C PRO A 73 -24.08 -1.96 -8.62
N ALA A 74 -24.72 -1.33 -9.61
CA ALA A 74 -24.44 0.05 -9.97
C ALA A 74 -24.75 0.97 -8.77
N TYR A 75 -23.71 1.46 -8.11
CA TYR A 75 -23.83 2.56 -7.15
C TYR A 75 -23.92 3.88 -7.91
N SER A 76 -25.05 4.11 -8.57
CA SER A 76 -25.40 5.44 -9.07
C SER A 76 -25.90 6.26 -7.87
N PRO A 77 -25.29 7.39 -7.51
CA PRO A 77 -26.00 8.36 -6.70
C PRO A 77 -27.13 8.93 -7.58
N SER A 78 -28.37 8.67 -7.20
CA SER A 78 -29.55 9.27 -7.82
C SER A 78 -29.61 10.77 -7.47
N SER A 79 -28.70 11.59 -8.00
CA SER A 79 -28.75 13.05 -7.86
C SER A 79 -29.48 13.67 -9.04
N SER A 80 -30.72 13.25 -9.24
CA SER A 80 -31.64 13.88 -10.19
C SER A 80 -33.06 13.87 -9.65
N ASP A 81 -33.24 14.38 -8.42
CA ASP A 81 -34.50 15.04 -8.01
C ASP A 81 -34.25 15.86 -6.74
N TRP A 82 -33.81 17.10 -6.90
CA TRP A 82 -34.01 18.12 -5.87
C TRP A 82 -34.66 19.32 -6.54
N THR A 83 -35.95 19.17 -6.85
CA THR A 83 -36.84 20.27 -7.25
C THR A 83 -37.51 20.83 -5.99
N GLY A 84 -36.71 21.34 -5.06
CA GLY A 84 -37.19 22.06 -3.87
C GLY A 84 -37.13 23.58 -4.09
N PRO A 85 -38.12 24.35 -3.61
CA PRO A 85 -38.25 25.79 -3.92
C PRO A 85 -37.16 26.69 -3.27
N PRO A 86 -36.97 27.93 -3.77
CA PRO A 86 -35.96 28.89 -3.28
C PRO A 86 -36.24 29.42 -1.85
N PRO A 87 -35.29 30.18 -1.23
CA PRO A 87 -35.06 30.20 0.23
C PRO A 87 -35.90 31.23 0.99
N VAL A 88 -36.04 31.03 2.31
CA VAL A 88 -36.55 32.01 3.27
C VAL A 88 -35.48 32.33 4.32
N ASP A 89 -35.14 33.62 4.36
CA ASP A 89 -34.33 34.32 5.34
C ASP A 89 -34.90 34.23 6.75
N SER A 90 -34.06 33.97 7.77
CA SER A 90 -34.36 34.31 9.17
C SER A 90 -33.08 34.37 10.01
N ALA A 91 -32.56 35.60 10.11
CA ALA A 91 -32.10 36.29 11.32
C ALA A 91 -31.10 35.63 12.30
N GLN A 92 -29.90 36.21 12.32
CA GLN A 92 -29.19 36.83 13.46
C GLN A 92 -29.01 36.10 14.80
N GLY A 93 -27.75 36.12 15.25
CA GLY A 93 -27.31 36.20 16.65
C GLY A 93 -26.33 35.08 17.01
N SER A 94 -25.15 35.30 17.59
CA SER A 94 -24.40 36.49 18.00
C SER A 94 -23.00 35.98 18.39
N ASP A 95 -21.95 36.74 18.07
CA ASP A 95 -20.63 36.64 18.70
C ASP A 95 -20.76 36.51 20.23
N ASP A 96 -20.08 35.52 20.82
CA ASP A 96 -19.71 35.57 22.23
C ASP A 96 -18.21 35.21 22.38
N ASP A 97 -17.46 36.27 22.65
CA ASP A 97 -16.07 36.33 23.04
C ASP A 97 -15.90 35.82 24.50
N GLY A 98 -14.94 34.91 24.74
CA GLY A 98 -14.82 34.31 26.07
C GLY A 98 -13.52 33.56 26.40
N LYS A 99 -12.36 34.24 26.27
CA LYS A 99 -11.10 34.17 27.07
C LYS A 99 -10.50 32.79 27.50
N PRO A 100 -9.19 32.51 27.27
CA PRO A 100 -8.49 31.35 27.85
C PRO A 100 -7.98 31.59 29.30
N PRO A 101 -7.90 30.54 30.17
CA PRO A 101 -7.39 30.61 31.54
C PRO A 101 -5.85 30.32 31.64
N PRO A 102 -5.22 30.53 32.83
CA PRO A 102 -3.84 31.06 33.00
C PRO A 102 -2.69 30.06 32.81
#